data_AF-A0AAP1RCM9-F1
#
_entry.id   AF-A0AAP1RCM9-F1
#
_cell.length_a   1.000
_cell.length_b   1.000
_cell.length_c   1.000
_cell.angle_alpha   90.00
_cell.angle_beta   90.00
_cell.angle_gamma   90.00
#
_symmetry.space_group_name_H-M   'P 1'
#
loop_
_entity.id
_entity.type
_entity.pdbx_description
1 polymer ?
#
loop_
_entity_poly.entity_id
_entity_poly.type
_entity_poly.pdbx_seq_one_letter_code
_entity_poly.pdbx_strand_id
1 'polypeptide(L)'
;MQKVKLNNGIEMPLLGFGVFQMTDAAECERAVIDAINSGYRLIDTAASYQNEIQVGNALKQSGIARNELFVTTKLWLQDTSYEGAKAQFERSLNRLQLDYVDLYLIHQPYGDVHGAWRAMEELQQAGKIRAIGVSNFHPDRLADLIAFNNVVPAVNQVEVNPFNQQLQAVPWMQSRGIQPEAWAPFAEGKNGLFQHPVLTAIGEKYGKSVGQVVLRW
;
A
#
# COMPACT_ATOMS: atom_id res chain seq x y z
N MET A 1 14.94 0.60 -10.32
CA MET A 1 14.28 1.29 -9.18
C MET A 1 14.83 0.72 -7.88
N GLN A 2 15.02 1.55 -6.85
CA GLN A 2 15.45 1.06 -5.53
C GLN A 2 14.34 0.25 -4.86
N LYS A 3 14.73 -0.75 -4.07
CA LYS A 3 13.82 -1.64 -3.35
C LYS A 3 14.25 -1.76 -1.90
N VAL A 4 13.33 -2.16 -1.04
CA VAL A 4 13.57 -2.56 0.35
C VAL A 4 13.23 -4.03 0.53
N LYS A 5 13.99 -4.72 1.37
CA LYS A 5 13.71 -6.11 1.75
C LYS A 5 12.79 -6.12 2.97
N LEU A 6 11.60 -6.71 2.85
CA LEU A 6 10.66 -6.87 3.95
C LEU A 6 11.13 -7.94 4.94
N ASN A 7 10.49 -8.02 6.12
CA ASN A 7 10.86 -8.95 7.19
C ASN A 7 10.77 -10.45 6.81
N ASN A 8 9.97 -10.80 5.80
CA ASN A 8 9.88 -12.14 5.23
C ASN A 8 10.82 -12.35 4.01
N GLY A 9 11.63 -11.35 3.68
CA GLY A 9 12.69 -11.42 2.68
C GLY A 9 12.30 -11.07 1.25
N ILE A 10 11.02 -10.80 0.95
CA ILE A 10 10.63 -10.32 -0.39
C ILE A 10 11.10 -8.87 -0.60
N GLU A 11 11.37 -8.50 -1.85
CA GLU A 11 11.72 -7.12 -2.19
C GLU A 11 10.49 -6.32 -2.63
N MET A 12 10.30 -5.14 -2.04
CA MET A 12 9.25 -4.19 -2.36
C MET A 12 9.87 -2.93 -2.98
N PRO A 13 9.36 -2.41 -4.11
CA PRO A 13 9.80 -1.11 -4.63
C PRO A 13 9.58 0.02 -3.63
N LEU A 14 10.55 0.94 -3.51
CA LEU A 14 10.41 2.11 -2.62
C LEU A 14 9.41 3.16 -3.13
N LEU A 15 9.18 3.21 -4.44
CA LEU A 15 8.24 4.12 -5.07
C LEU A 15 7.14 3.31 -5.76
N GLY A 16 5.90 3.74 -5.54
CA GLY A 16 4.72 3.11 -6.10
C GLY A 16 3.66 4.11 -6.53
N PHE A 17 2.66 3.59 -7.23
CA PHE A 17 1.54 4.36 -7.76
C PHE A 17 0.23 3.88 -7.15
N GLY A 18 -0.48 4.78 -6.45
CA GLY A 18 -1.77 4.51 -5.82
C GLY A 18 -2.95 5.09 -6.63
N VAL A 19 -4.06 4.35 -6.71
CA VAL A 19 -5.21 4.68 -7.60
C VAL A 19 -6.43 5.26 -6.87
N PHE A 20 -6.26 5.85 -5.69
CA PHE A 20 -7.38 6.36 -4.89
C PHE A 20 -8.05 7.59 -5.53
N GLN A 21 -9.36 7.78 -5.25
CA GLN A 21 -10.22 8.89 -5.71
C GLN A 21 -10.52 8.98 -7.22
N MET A 22 -10.10 8.02 -8.03
CA MET A 22 -10.44 8.00 -9.46
C MET A 22 -11.88 7.50 -9.67
N THR A 23 -12.79 8.42 -10.02
CA THR A 23 -14.21 8.09 -10.27
C THR A 23 -14.47 7.66 -11.72
N ASP A 24 -13.66 8.11 -12.67
CA ASP A 24 -13.74 7.68 -14.06
C ASP A 24 -12.93 6.38 -14.26
N ALA A 25 -13.61 5.34 -14.74
CA ALA A 25 -13.01 4.03 -14.91
C ALA A 25 -11.92 4.01 -15.99
N ALA A 26 -12.11 4.74 -17.09
CA ALA A 26 -11.15 4.79 -18.18
C ALA A 26 -9.91 5.62 -17.80
N GLU A 27 -10.10 6.67 -16.99
CA GLU A 27 -9.01 7.43 -16.40
C GLU A 27 -8.18 6.56 -15.45
N CYS A 28 -8.83 5.79 -14.57
CA CYS A 28 -8.14 4.88 -13.66
C CYS A 28 -7.29 3.85 -14.41
N GLU A 29 -7.87 3.18 -15.39
CA GLU A 29 -7.16 2.18 -16.22
C GLU A 29 -5.98 2.83 -16.96
N ARG A 30 -6.19 3.97 -17.62
CA ARG A 30 -5.13 4.69 -18.33
C ARG A 30 -4.02 5.15 -17.38
N ALA A 31 -4.35 5.67 -16.21
CA ALA A 31 -3.37 6.15 -15.24
C ALA A 31 -2.42 5.04 -14.76
N VAL A 32 -2.95 3.81 -14.57
CA VAL A 32 -2.12 2.64 -14.23
C VAL A 32 -1.21 2.24 -15.40
N ILE A 33 -1.73 2.24 -16.64
CA ILE A 33 -0.92 1.95 -17.84
C ILE A 33 0.23 2.97 -17.96
N ASP A 34 -0.08 4.26 -17.81
CA ASP A 34 0.90 5.35 -17.88
C ASP A 34 1.95 5.25 -16.76
N ALA A 35 1.55 4.88 -15.55
CA ALA A 35 2.47 4.65 -14.44
C ALA A 35 3.44 3.49 -14.75
N ILE A 36 2.93 2.37 -15.25
CA ILE A 36 3.77 1.21 -15.62
C ILE A 36 4.74 1.56 -16.76
N ASN A 37 4.26 2.28 -17.78
CA ASN A 37 5.07 2.78 -18.90
C ASN A 37 6.13 3.79 -18.44
N SER A 38 5.85 4.56 -17.39
CA SER A 38 6.80 5.47 -16.75
C SER A 38 7.83 4.77 -15.86
N GLY A 39 7.72 3.44 -15.69
CA GLY A 39 8.67 2.62 -14.94
C GLY A 39 8.24 2.23 -13.53
N TYR A 40 7.03 2.58 -13.08
CA TYR A 40 6.50 2.06 -11.82
C TYR A 40 6.30 0.55 -11.90
N ARG A 41 6.59 -0.12 -10.79
CA ARG A 41 6.35 -1.57 -10.63
C ARG A 41 5.56 -1.90 -9.37
N LEU A 42 5.43 -0.96 -8.41
CA LEU A 42 4.48 -1.07 -7.31
C LEU A 42 3.18 -0.37 -7.68
N ILE A 43 2.07 -1.10 -7.67
CA ILE A 43 0.71 -0.59 -7.91
C ILE A 43 -0.14 -0.88 -6.67
N ASP A 44 -0.69 0.16 -6.07
CA ASP A 44 -1.51 0.09 -4.87
C ASP A 44 -2.98 0.44 -5.18
N THR A 45 -3.89 -0.47 -4.81
CA THR A 45 -5.33 -0.29 -4.85
C THR A 45 -5.96 -0.79 -3.54
N ALA A 46 -7.27 -0.84 -3.44
CA ALA A 46 -8.02 -1.45 -2.34
C ALA A 46 -9.42 -1.84 -2.81
N ALA A 47 -10.02 -2.85 -2.18
CA ALA A 47 -11.40 -3.26 -2.48
C ALA A 47 -12.38 -2.10 -2.32
N SER A 48 -12.18 -1.22 -1.33
CA SER A 48 -13.06 -0.07 -1.08
C SER A 48 -12.95 1.05 -2.11
N TYR A 49 -11.91 1.06 -2.95
CA TYR A 49 -11.76 2.04 -4.03
C TYR A 49 -12.64 1.69 -5.23
N GLN A 50 -13.17 0.45 -5.28
CA GLN A 50 -14.07 -0.04 -6.32
C GLN A 50 -13.48 0.04 -7.74
N ASN A 51 -12.14 0.00 -7.86
CA ASN A 51 -11.44 0.14 -9.13
C ASN A 51 -10.44 -1.00 -9.42
N GLU A 52 -10.51 -2.11 -8.68
CA GLU A 52 -9.65 -3.29 -8.90
C GLU A 52 -9.81 -3.91 -10.30
N ILE A 53 -10.99 -3.79 -10.92
CA ILE A 53 -11.22 -4.26 -12.29
C ILE A 53 -10.37 -3.46 -13.28
N GLN A 54 -10.35 -2.14 -13.14
CA GLN A 54 -9.57 -1.22 -13.99
C GLN A 54 -8.08 -1.46 -13.80
N VAL A 55 -7.63 -1.67 -12.56
CA VAL A 55 -6.25 -2.06 -12.28
C VAL A 55 -5.92 -3.39 -12.96
N GLY A 56 -6.75 -4.43 -12.80
CA GLY A 56 -6.53 -5.73 -13.43
C GLY A 56 -6.43 -5.67 -14.96
N ASN A 57 -7.31 -4.89 -15.60
CA ASN A 57 -7.25 -4.63 -17.04
C ASN A 57 -5.94 -3.96 -17.45
N ALA A 58 -5.53 -2.91 -16.74
CA ALA A 58 -4.30 -2.17 -17.01
C ALA A 58 -3.04 -3.06 -16.86
N LEU A 59 -2.98 -3.89 -15.82
CA LEU A 59 -1.88 -4.84 -15.62
C LEU A 59 -1.76 -5.79 -16.82
N LYS A 60 -2.88 -6.32 -17.30
CA LYS A 60 -2.93 -7.23 -18.46
C LYS A 60 -2.53 -6.54 -19.76
N GLN A 61 -2.96 -5.30 -19.97
CA GLN A 61 -2.64 -4.50 -21.15
C GLN A 61 -1.19 -4.00 -21.15
N SER A 62 -0.57 -3.85 -19.98
CA SER A 62 0.79 -3.31 -19.86
C SER A 62 1.86 -4.15 -20.57
N GLY A 63 1.59 -5.44 -20.81
CA GLY A 63 2.56 -6.37 -21.40
C GLY A 63 3.75 -6.70 -20.49
N ILE A 64 3.76 -6.21 -19.24
CA ILE A 64 4.81 -6.51 -18.25
C ILE A 64 4.54 -7.87 -17.61
N ALA A 65 5.59 -8.68 -17.47
CA ALA A 65 5.49 -9.98 -16.82
C ALA A 65 5.01 -9.83 -15.36
N ARG A 66 4.08 -10.69 -14.92
CA ARG A 66 3.47 -10.61 -13.60
C ARG A 66 4.49 -10.59 -12.45
N ASN A 67 5.59 -11.32 -12.58
CA ASN A 67 6.66 -11.40 -11.58
C ASN A 67 7.55 -10.14 -11.51
N GLU A 68 7.41 -9.20 -12.45
CA GLU A 68 8.06 -7.89 -12.40
C GLU A 68 7.20 -6.82 -11.72
N LEU A 69 5.92 -7.11 -11.47
CA LEU A 69 4.97 -6.22 -10.82
C LEU A 69 4.81 -6.60 -9.34
N PHE A 70 4.66 -5.57 -8.50
CA PHE A 70 4.31 -5.67 -7.09
C PHE A 70 2.92 -5.06 -6.92
N VAL A 71 1.90 -5.90 -6.73
CA VAL A 71 0.51 -5.47 -6.63
C VAL A 71 0.04 -5.56 -5.19
N THR A 72 -0.46 -4.43 -4.67
CA THR A 72 -1.04 -4.30 -3.33
C THR A 72 -2.55 -4.07 -3.45
N THR A 73 -3.34 -4.83 -2.67
CA THR A 73 -4.76 -4.49 -2.40
C THR A 73 -5.08 -4.65 -0.92
N LYS A 74 -6.27 -4.24 -0.49
CA LYS A 74 -6.62 -4.10 0.93
C LYS A 74 -8.01 -4.63 1.24
N LEU A 75 -8.11 -5.36 2.35
CA LEU A 75 -9.32 -5.87 2.95
C LEU A 75 -10.17 -4.72 3.49
N TRP A 76 -11.39 -4.55 2.97
CA TRP A 76 -12.36 -3.59 3.47
C TRP A 76 -13.09 -4.08 4.72
N LEU A 77 -13.41 -3.14 5.62
CA LEU A 77 -13.91 -3.39 6.98
C LEU A 77 -15.17 -4.26 7.06
N GLN A 78 -16.03 -4.27 6.04
CA GLN A 78 -17.27 -5.07 6.04
C GLN A 78 -16.99 -6.58 6.08
N ASP A 79 -15.81 -7.01 5.61
CA ASP A 79 -15.39 -8.41 5.63
C ASP A 79 -14.20 -8.64 6.57
N THR A 80 -13.92 -7.72 7.51
CA THR A 80 -12.83 -7.91 8.50
C THR A 80 -13.26 -8.88 9.59
N SER A 81 -13.19 -10.16 9.23
CA SER A 81 -13.38 -11.37 10.04
C SER A 81 -12.67 -12.54 9.35
N TYR A 82 -12.61 -13.71 9.98
CA TYR A 82 -11.90 -14.88 9.42
C TYR A 82 -12.48 -15.34 8.07
N GLU A 83 -13.77 -15.69 8.00
CA GLU A 83 -14.42 -16.14 6.76
C GLU A 83 -14.58 -15.01 5.75
N GLY A 84 -14.89 -13.81 6.24
CA GLY A 84 -15.04 -12.61 5.44
C GLY A 84 -13.75 -12.28 4.68
N ALA A 85 -12.61 -12.32 5.36
CA ALA A 85 -11.33 -11.97 4.77
C ALA A 85 -10.98 -12.89 3.59
N LYS A 86 -11.21 -14.20 3.72
CA LYS A 86 -11.04 -15.17 2.63
C LYS A 86 -11.99 -14.86 1.47
N ALA A 87 -13.27 -14.65 1.77
CA ALA A 87 -14.28 -14.40 0.75
C ALA A 87 -14.01 -13.10 -0.04
N GLN A 88 -13.64 -12.00 0.63
CA GLN A 88 -13.31 -10.74 -0.04
C GLN A 88 -11.99 -10.82 -0.81
N PHE A 89 -11.02 -11.55 -0.29
CA PHE A 89 -9.74 -11.76 -0.98
C PHE A 89 -9.94 -12.46 -2.32
N GLU A 90 -10.74 -13.54 -2.38
CA GLU A 90 -11.06 -14.20 -3.66
C GLU A 90 -11.80 -13.27 -4.63
N ARG A 91 -12.74 -12.44 -4.13
CA ARG A 91 -13.41 -11.43 -4.97
C ARG A 91 -12.40 -10.42 -5.55
N SER A 92 -11.41 -10.03 -4.75
CA SER A 92 -10.37 -9.08 -5.16
C SER A 92 -9.44 -9.68 -6.22
N LEU A 93 -9.00 -10.93 -6.05
CA LEU A 93 -8.22 -11.66 -7.06
C LEU A 93 -8.99 -11.77 -8.38
N ASN A 94 -10.27 -12.11 -8.33
CA ASN A 94 -11.12 -12.20 -9.52
C ASN A 94 -11.24 -10.86 -10.26
N ARG A 95 -11.40 -9.75 -9.53
CA ARG A 95 -11.45 -8.41 -10.12
C ARG A 95 -10.11 -8.01 -10.73
N LEU A 96 -9.00 -8.28 -10.03
CA LEU A 96 -7.65 -8.00 -10.48
C LEU A 96 -7.19 -8.94 -11.61
N GLN A 97 -7.88 -10.07 -11.84
CA GLN A 97 -7.47 -11.13 -12.77
C GLN A 97 -6.08 -11.70 -12.43
N LEU A 98 -5.83 -11.95 -11.13
CA LEU A 98 -4.55 -12.45 -10.62
C LEU A 98 -4.73 -13.76 -9.84
N ASP A 99 -3.70 -14.60 -9.84
CA ASP A 99 -3.64 -15.81 -9.00
C ASP A 99 -3.11 -15.50 -7.59
N TYR A 100 -2.33 -14.43 -7.45
CA TYR A 100 -1.76 -13.97 -6.18
C TYR A 100 -1.56 -12.44 -6.17
N VAL A 101 -1.48 -11.86 -4.97
CA VAL A 101 -1.02 -10.47 -4.76
C VAL A 101 0.30 -10.45 -3.99
N ASP A 102 1.10 -9.40 -4.21
CA ASP A 102 2.40 -9.28 -3.56
C ASP A 102 2.24 -8.81 -2.11
N LEU A 103 1.26 -7.94 -1.86
CA LEU A 103 0.92 -7.44 -0.53
C LEU A 103 -0.60 -7.37 -0.35
N TYR A 104 -1.09 -7.87 0.79
CA TYR A 104 -2.49 -7.70 1.18
C TYR A 104 -2.58 -7.05 2.57
N LEU A 105 -3.35 -5.97 2.68
CA LEU A 105 -3.43 -5.17 3.89
C LEU A 105 -4.81 -5.24 4.55
N ILE A 106 -4.89 -5.30 5.88
CA ILE A 106 -6.10 -4.88 6.59
C ILE A 106 -6.20 -3.36 6.47
N HIS A 107 -7.23 -2.84 5.78
CA HIS A 107 -7.27 -1.42 5.41
C HIS A 107 -7.54 -0.48 6.59
N GLN A 108 -8.30 -0.93 7.59
CA GLN A 108 -8.70 -0.12 8.74
C GLN A 108 -8.59 -0.93 10.03
N PRO A 109 -8.24 -0.32 11.17
CA PRO A 109 -8.05 -1.02 12.44
C PRO A 109 -9.38 -1.29 13.17
N TYR A 110 -10.41 -1.72 12.43
CA TYR A 110 -11.78 -1.94 12.90
C TYR A 110 -12.26 -3.35 12.56
N GLY A 111 -13.23 -3.86 13.32
CA GLY A 111 -13.78 -5.20 13.15
C GLY A 111 -12.97 -6.29 13.85
N ASP A 112 -13.17 -7.55 13.45
CA ASP A 112 -12.43 -8.70 13.95
C ASP A 112 -11.07 -8.81 13.25
N VAL A 113 -10.17 -7.90 13.62
CA VAL A 113 -8.82 -7.79 13.06
C VAL A 113 -8.04 -9.09 13.26
N HIS A 114 -8.14 -9.73 14.43
CA HIS A 114 -7.41 -10.97 14.72
C HIS A 114 -7.94 -12.15 13.91
N GLY A 115 -9.26 -12.27 13.71
CA GLY A 115 -9.84 -13.26 12.81
C GLY A 115 -9.41 -13.06 11.37
N ALA A 116 -9.48 -11.83 10.87
CA ALA A 116 -9.00 -11.49 9.53
C ALA A 116 -7.50 -11.79 9.37
N TRP A 117 -6.68 -11.49 10.39
CA TRP A 117 -5.25 -11.74 10.35
C TRP A 117 -4.93 -13.23 10.25
N ARG A 118 -5.59 -14.09 11.05
CA ARG A 118 -5.44 -15.55 10.93
C ARG A 118 -5.79 -16.07 9.54
N ALA A 119 -6.85 -15.54 8.92
CA ALA A 119 -7.18 -15.88 7.54
C ALA A 119 -6.10 -15.45 6.54
N MET A 120 -5.50 -14.26 6.74
CA MET A 120 -4.40 -13.76 5.92
C MET A 120 -3.12 -14.58 6.08
N GLU A 121 -2.79 -15.04 7.30
CA GLU A 121 -1.68 -15.98 7.55
C GLU A 121 -1.85 -17.29 6.76
N GLU A 122 -3.05 -17.86 6.75
CA GLU A 122 -3.34 -19.07 5.97
C GLU A 122 -3.27 -18.84 4.46
N LEU A 123 -3.80 -17.71 3.97
CA LEU A 123 -3.73 -17.34 2.54
C LEU A 123 -2.27 -17.11 2.10
N GLN A 124 -1.44 -16.56 2.98
CA GLN A 124 0.00 -16.44 2.75
C GLN A 124 0.67 -17.81 2.69
N GLN A 125 0.40 -18.70 3.64
CA GLN A 125 0.92 -20.07 3.63
C GLN A 125 0.49 -20.87 2.40
N ALA A 126 -0.73 -20.62 1.90
CA ALA A 126 -1.25 -21.21 0.66
C ALA A 126 -0.64 -20.62 -0.62
N GLY A 127 0.27 -19.64 -0.51
CA GLY A 127 0.95 -19.01 -1.65
C GLY A 127 0.11 -18.00 -2.43
N LYS A 128 -1.08 -17.64 -1.95
CA LYS A 128 -1.94 -16.64 -2.61
C LYS A 128 -1.54 -15.20 -2.29
N ILE A 129 -0.82 -14.99 -1.19
CA ILE A 129 -0.30 -13.68 -0.78
C ILE A 129 1.19 -13.83 -0.48
N ARG A 130 2.04 -12.96 -1.03
CA ARG A 130 3.49 -13.03 -0.74
C ARG A 130 3.85 -12.38 0.60
N ALA A 131 3.29 -11.22 0.91
CA ALA A 131 3.40 -10.54 2.20
C ALA A 131 2.04 -10.06 2.71
N ILE A 132 1.85 -10.12 4.02
CA ILE A 132 0.65 -9.59 4.69
C ILE A 132 1.04 -8.41 5.57
N GLY A 133 0.16 -7.41 5.63
CA GLY A 133 0.39 -6.18 6.38
C GLY A 133 -0.92 -5.52 6.82
N VAL A 134 -0.79 -4.31 7.35
CA VAL A 134 -1.93 -3.53 7.82
C VAL A 134 -1.86 -2.10 7.30
N SER A 135 -2.92 -1.31 7.50
CA SER A 135 -2.95 0.11 7.21
C SER A 135 -3.70 0.87 8.30
N ASN A 136 -3.18 2.05 8.65
CA ASN A 136 -3.75 2.95 9.67
C ASN A 136 -3.66 2.41 11.11
N PHE A 137 -2.69 1.53 11.39
CA PHE A 137 -2.47 1.00 12.73
C PHE A 137 -1.48 1.88 13.49
N HIS A 138 -1.89 2.33 14.68
CA HIS A 138 -1.00 2.97 15.64
C HIS A 138 -0.11 1.92 16.34
N PRO A 139 1.01 2.32 16.98
CA PRO A 139 1.95 1.40 17.62
C PRO A 139 1.33 0.43 18.63
N ASP A 140 0.33 0.86 19.40
CA ASP A 140 -0.42 0.02 20.34
C ASP A 140 -1.18 -1.12 19.62
N ARG A 141 -1.82 -0.80 18.49
CA ARG A 141 -2.55 -1.78 17.66
C ARG A 141 -1.61 -2.77 16.99
N LEU A 142 -0.43 -2.31 16.56
CA LEU A 142 0.62 -3.20 16.05
C LEU A 142 1.15 -4.13 17.14
N ALA A 143 1.42 -3.61 18.33
CA ALA A 143 1.89 -4.40 19.46
C ALA A 143 0.89 -5.50 19.85
N ASP A 144 -0.40 -5.15 19.90
CA ASP A 144 -1.50 -6.11 20.13
C ASP A 144 -1.51 -7.21 19.07
N LEU A 145 -1.50 -6.84 17.78
CA LEU A 145 -1.54 -7.81 16.69
C LEU A 145 -0.34 -8.79 16.73
N ILE A 146 0.86 -8.28 17.02
CA ILE A 146 2.09 -9.08 17.12
C ILE A 146 2.06 -10.02 18.32
N ALA A 147 1.48 -9.60 19.45
CA ALA A 147 1.49 -10.39 20.68
C ALA A 147 0.64 -11.67 20.59
N PHE A 148 -0.34 -11.72 19.68
CA PHE A 148 -1.33 -12.80 19.61
C PHE A 148 -1.34 -13.58 18.30
N ASN A 149 -0.42 -13.30 17.36
CA ASN A 149 -0.39 -13.95 16.05
C ASN A 149 1.02 -14.39 15.66
N ASN A 150 1.13 -15.23 14.63
CA ASN A 150 2.38 -15.90 14.27
C ASN A 150 3.27 -15.06 13.36
N VAL A 151 2.65 -14.24 12.51
CA VAL A 151 3.33 -13.44 11.49
C VAL A 151 3.30 -11.99 11.89
N VAL A 152 4.48 -11.39 12.03
CA VAL A 152 4.64 -9.94 12.19
C VAL A 152 4.26 -9.24 10.88
N PRO A 153 3.42 -8.19 10.89
CA PRO A 153 3.07 -7.46 9.68
C PRO A 153 4.32 -7.00 8.91
N ALA A 154 4.38 -7.32 7.61
CA ALA A 154 5.50 -6.91 6.77
C ALA A 154 5.50 -5.40 6.52
N VAL A 155 4.31 -4.81 6.39
CA VAL A 155 4.07 -3.40 6.11
C VAL A 155 2.99 -2.85 7.03
N ASN A 156 3.12 -1.59 7.43
CA ASN A 156 2.00 -0.78 7.90
C ASN A 156 1.92 0.51 7.05
N GLN A 157 0.86 0.64 6.27
CA GLN A 157 0.64 1.79 5.40
C GLN A 157 -0.12 2.89 6.17
N VAL A 158 0.51 4.05 6.39
CA VAL A 158 -0.01 5.15 7.23
C VAL A 158 0.17 6.51 6.55
N GLU A 159 -0.58 7.52 7.00
CA GLU A 159 -0.42 8.88 6.50
C GLU A 159 0.97 9.39 6.89
N VAL A 160 1.77 9.79 5.90
CA VAL A 160 3.06 10.43 6.13
C VAL A 160 3.21 11.59 5.16
N ASN A 161 3.28 12.80 5.69
CA ASN A 161 3.56 14.01 4.91
C ASN A 161 4.25 15.04 5.83
N PRO A 162 4.74 16.18 5.29
CA PRO A 162 5.43 17.19 6.09
C PRO A 162 4.65 17.71 7.30
N PHE A 163 3.32 17.61 7.31
CA PHE A 163 2.46 18.04 8.43
C PHE A 163 2.08 16.90 9.38
N ASN A 164 2.16 15.65 8.93
CA ASN A 164 1.92 14.44 9.72
C ASN A 164 3.08 13.45 9.53
N GLN A 165 4.21 13.72 10.19
CA GLN A 165 5.49 13.05 9.87
C GLN A 165 5.68 11.68 10.53
N GLN A 166 4.76 11.25 11.41
CA GLN A 166 4.88 9.98 12.16
C GLN A 166 6.21 9.84 12.93
N LEU A 167 6.70 10.94 13.53
CA LEU A 167 8.04 11.04 14.14
C LEU A 167 8.38 9.95 15.16
N GLN A 168 7.38 9.42 15.87
CA GLN A 168 7.55 8.32 16.81
C GLN A 168 7.15 6.96 16.21
N ALA A 169 6.08 6.92 15.42
CA ALA A 169 5.53 5.67 14.88
C ALA A 169 6.43 5.03 13.81
N VAL A 170 7.08 5.82 12.94
CA VAL A 170 8.02 5.32 11.93
C VAL A 170 9.23 4.62 12.55
N PRO A 171 10.00 5.24 13.47
CA PRO A 171 11.08 4.55 14.17
C PRO A 171 10.60 3.32 14.97
N TRP A 172 9.40 3.42 15.57
CA TRP A 172 8.81 2.30 16.29
C TRP A 172 8.56 1.10 15.36
N MET A 173 7.95 1.32 14.18
CA MET A 173 7.71 0.27 13.18
C MET A 173 9.03 -0.37 12.70
N GLN A 174 10.00 0.46 12.32
CA GLN A 174 11.29 -0.01 11.81
C GLN A 174 12.05 -0.88 12.81
N SER A 175 12.05 -0.49 14.10
CA SER A 175 12.68 -1.29 15.17
C SER A 175 12.01 -2.64 15.44
N ARG A 176 10.82 -2.90 14.87
CA ARG A 176 10.14 -4.22 14.90
C ARG A 176 10.19 -4.92 13.54
N GLY A 177 10.96 -4.40 12.58
CA GLY A 177 11.06 -4.95 11.23
C GLY A 177 9.81 -4.73 10.37
N ILE A 178 8.92 -3.82 10.76
CA ILE A 178 7.72 -3.47 9.99
C ILE A 178 8.09 -2.31 9.07
N GLN A 179 7.88 -2.48 7.76
CA GLN A 179 8.14 -1.41 6.79
C GLN A 179 7.01 -0.37 6.84
N PRO A 180 7.27 0.90 7.17
CA PRO A 180 6.30 1.95 6.98
C PRO A 180 6.11 2.25 5.49
N GLU A 181 4.86 2.38 5.05
CA GLU A 181 4.53 2.84 3.69
C GLU A 181 3.66 4.11 3.78
N ALA A 182 4.08 5.18 3.11
CA ALA A 182 3.42 6.47 3.20
C ALA A 182 2.22 6.56 2.24
N TRP A 183 1.02 6.86 2.75
CA TRP A 183 -0.09 7.36 1.94
C TRP A 183 -0.31 8.87 2.13
N ALA A 184 -0.97 9.50 1.15
CA ALA A 184 -1.10 10.95 1.01
C ALA A 184 0.21 11.74 1.28
N PRO A 185 1.32 11.43 0.59
CA PRO A 185 2.60 12.09 0.80
C PRO A 185 2.54 13.61 0.65
N PHE A 186 1.61 14.12 -0.15
CA PHE A 186 1.41 15.55 -0.40
C PHE A 186 0.27 16.17 0.41
N ALA A 187 -0.21 15.49 1.47
CA ALA A 187 -1.38 15.90 2.25
C ALA A 187 -2.62 16.19 1.37
N GLU A 188 -2.74 15.53 0.21
CA GLU A 188 -3.76 15.81 -0.82
C GLU A 188 -3.79 17.29 -1.26
N GLY A 189 -2.65 18.00 -1.19
CA GLY A 189 -2.54 19.42 -1.51
C GLY A 189 -3.06 20.37 -0.42
N LYS A 190 -3.52 19.85 0.73
CA LYS A 190 -4.03 20.65 1.85
C LYS A 190 -2.92 21.52 2.46
N ASN A 191 -3.35 22.54 3.19
CA ASN A 191 -2.48 23.47 3.93
C ASN A 191 -1.42 24.17 3.05
N GLY A 192 -1.68 24.31 1.75
CA GLY A 192 -0.76 24.97 0.82
C GLY A 192 0.58 24.26 0.66
N LEU A 193 0.63 22.93 0.79
CA LEU A 193 1.89 22.16 0.76
C LEU A 193 2.77 22.51 -0.45
N PHE A 194 2.18 22.57 -1.64
CA PHE A 194 2.91 22.85 -2.88
C PHE A 194 3.44 24.29 -2.99
N GLN A 195 2.99 25.21 -2.13
CA GLN A 195 3.46 26.59 -2.05
C GLN A 195 4.25 26.86 -0.76
N HIS A 196 4.53 25.82 0.05
CA HIS A 196 5.17 26.00 1.35
C HIS A 196 6.60 26.55 1.18
N PRO A 197 6.94 27.72 1.77
CA PRO A 197 8.16 28.46 1.43
C PRO A 197 9.44 27.68 1.73
N VAL A 198 9.46 26.88 2.81
CA VAL A 198 10.60 26.02 3.15
C VAL A 198 10.81 24.92 2.10
N LEU A 199 9.73 24.29 1.61
CA LEU A 199 9.84 23.20 0.65
C LEU A 199 10.24 23.74 -0.72
N THR A 200 9.68 24.88 -1.12
CA THR A 200 10.05 25.60 -2.35
C THR A 200 11.54 25.97 -2.34
N ALA A 201 12.02 26.59 -1.25
CA ALA A 201 13.43 26.98 -1.13
C ALA A 201 14.39 25.77 -1.15
N ILE A 202 13.97 24.61 -0.64
CA ILE A 202 14.74 23.37 -0.79
C ILE A 202 14.74 22.90 -2.25
N GLY A 203 13.58 22.91 -2.91
CA GLY A 203 13.44 22.51 -4.31
C GLY A 203 14.29 23.35 -5.28
N GLU A 204 14.34 24.67 -5.07
CA GLU A 204 15.14 25.62 -5.84
C GLU A 204 16.64 25.28 -5.83
N LYS A 205 17.17 24.81 -4.69
CA LYS A 205 18.59 24.40 -4.58
C LYS A 205 18.95 23.24 -5.51
N TYR A 206 17.98 22.42 -5.91
CA TYR A 206 18.21 21.20 -6.68
C TYR A 206 17.50 21.20 -8.04
N GLY A 207 16.80 22.27 -8.41
CA GLY A 207 15.94 22.30 -9.60
C GLY A 207 14.83 21.24 -9.55
N LYS A 208 14.22 21.04 -8.37
CA LYS A 208 13.18 20.04 -8.13
C LYS A 208 11.89 20.69 -7.63
N SER A 209 10.75 20.08 -7.98
CA SER A 209 9.46 20.52 -7.48
C SER A 209 9.29 20.18 -5.99
N VAL A 210 8.35 20.84 -5.31
CA VAL A 210 7.97 20.50 -3.93
C VAL A 210 7.58 19.03 -3.80
N GLY A 211 6.84 18.48 -4.77
CA GLY A 211 6.47 17.06 -4.77
C GLY A 211 7.70 16.13 -4.79
N GLN A 212 8.71 16.45 -5.60
CA GLN A 212 9.95 15.67 -5.64
C GLN A 212 10.78 15.82 -4.36
N VAL A 213 10.76 16.99 -3.72
CA VAL A 213 11.39 17.19 -2.40
C VAL A 213 10.72 16.31 -1.36
N VAL A 214 9.39 16.33 -1.29
CA VAL A 214 8.63 15.55 -0.30
C VAL A 214 8.79 14.04 -0.49
N LEU A 215 8.81 13.55 -1.72
CA LEU A 215 9.07 12.12 -1.99
C LEU A 215 10.51 11.69 -1.67
N ARG A 216 11.46 12.63 -1.55
CA ARG A 216 12.88 12.34 -1.31
C ARG A 216 13.30 12.48 0.15
N TRP A 217 12.54 13.26 0.94
CA TRP A 217 12.70 13.43 2.39
C TRP A 217 12.48 12.11 3.12
#